data_AF-A0A6G1DMN8-F1
#
_entry.id   AF-A0A6G1DMN8-F1
#
_cell.length_a   1.000
_cell.length_b   1.000
_cell.length_c   1.000
_cell.angle_alpha   90.00
_cell.angle_beta   90.00
_cell.angle_gamma   90.00
#
_symmetry.space_group_name_H-M   'P 1'
#
loop_
_entity.id
_entity.type
_entity.pdbx_description
1 polymer ?
#
loop_
_entity_poly.entity_id
_entity_poly.type
_entity_poly.pdbx_seq_one_letter_code
_entity_poly.pdbx_strand_id
1 'polypeptide(L)' 'MDLPDDLLESVLLGLDSAVSLIRAASTCKLWGRMVADAGFLCRFRGLHKPTVAGDYYNSITGETFT' A
#
# COMPACT_ATOMS: atom_id res chain seq x y z
N MET A 1 -2.08 -21.32 -15.26
CA MET A 1 -0.84 -20.77 -15.84
C MET A 1 -1.10 -19.31 -16.10
N ASP A 2 -1.03 -18.51 -15.03
CA ASP A 2 -1.39 -17.09 -15.03
C ASP A 2 -0.12 -16.24 -15.06
N LEU A 3 0.79 -16.60 -15.97
CA LEU A 3 2.05 -15.91 -16.20
C LEU A 3 1.92 -14.36 -16.30
N PRO A 4 0.83 -13.77 -16.87
CA PRO A 4 0.67 -12.33 -16.83
C PRO A 4 0.48 -11.79 -15.41
N ASP A 5 -0.16 -12.53 -14.51
CA ASP A 5 -0.51 -12.05 -13.17
C ASP A 5 0.70 -12.01 -12.24
N ASP A 6 1.53 -13.06 -12.21
CA ASP A 6 2.77 -13.07 -11.44
C ASP A 6 3.81 -12.05 -11.96
N LEU A 7 3.90 -11.90 -13.28
CA LEU A 7 4.82 -10.94 -13.91
C LEU A 7 4.36 -9.50 -13.65
N LEU A 8 3.06 -9.24 -13.77
CA LEU A 8 2.49 -7.93 -13.53
C LEU A 8 2.56 -7.57 -12.04
N GLU A 9 2.30 -8.51 -11.14
CA GLU A 9 2.54 -8.34 -9.70
C GLU A 9 4.00 -7.93 -9.42
N SER A 10 4.97 -8.59 -10.05
CA SER A 10 6.40 -8.26 -9.90
C SER A 10 6.75 -6.85 -10.41
N VAL A 11 6.20 -6.43 -11.56
CA VAL A 11 6.38 -5.08 -12.10
C VAL A 11 5.74 -4.02 -11.20
N LEU A 12 4.53 -4.31 -10.69
CA LEU A 12 3.80 -3.41 -9.80
C LEU A 12 4.49 -3.29 -8.43
N LEU A 13 5.11 -4.37 -7.93
CA LEU A 13 5.92 -4.37 -6.70
C LEU A 13 7.19 -3.53 -6.84
N GLY A 14 7.73 -3.40 -8.05
CA GLY A 14 8.89 -2.53 -8.34
C GLY A 14 8.56 -1.04 -8.40
N LEU A 15 7.28 -0.66 -8.43
CA LEU A 15 6.87 0.74 -8.40
C LEU A 15 6.92 1.27 -6.96
N ASP A 16 8.00 1.99 -6.65
CA ASP A 16 8.27 2.53 -5.31
C ASP A 16 7.15 3.47 -4.78
N SER A 17 6.31 3.99 -5.68
CA SER A 17 5.25 4.94 -5.35
C SER A 17 3.85 4.40 -5.63
N ALA A 18 3.00 4.48 -4.59
CA ALA A 18 1.58 4.15 -4.67
C ALA A 18 0.82 5.00 -5.71
N VAL A 19 1.30 6.22 -6.01
CA VAL A 19 0.66 7.10 -7.01
C VAL A 19 0.88 6.57 -8.43
N SER A 20 2.10 6.11 -8.75
CA SER A 20 2.39 5.46 -10.03
C SER A 20 1.61 4.15 -10.19
N LEU A 21 1.46 3.39 -9.11
CA LEU A 21 0.68 2.17 -9.08
C LEU A 21 -0.79 2.43 -9.44
N ILE A 22 -1.43 3.42 -8.82
CA ILE A 22 -2.84 3.79 -9.11
C ILE A 22 -2.99 4.28 -10.56
N ARG A 23 -2.02 5.03 -11.07
CA ARG A 23 -2.06 5.53 -12.46
C ARG A 23 -1.95 4.39 -13.47
N ALA A 24 -1.10 3.40 -13.21
CA ALA A 24 -0.99 2.19 -14.02
C ALA A 24 -2.26 1.32 -13.94
N ALA A 25 -2.86 1.22 -12.75
CA ALA A 25 -4.14 0.54 -12.54
C ALA A 25 -5.29 1.18 -13.34
N SER A 26 -5.25 2.50 -13.52
CA SER A 26 -6.27 3.25 -14.26
C SER A 26 -6.18 3.12 -15.79
N THR A 27 -5.04 2.64 -16.31
CA THR A 27 -4.82 2.53 -17.76
C THR A 27 -5.55 1.32 -18.35
N CYS A 28 -5.67 0.23 -17.59
CA CYS A 28 -6.28 -1.03 -18.02
C CYS A 28 -7.14 -1.67 -16.91
N LYS A 29 -8.34 -2.13 -17.25
CA LYS A 29 -9.27 -2.82 -16.30
C LYS A 29 -8.68 -4.07 -15.63
N LEU A 30 -7.75 -4.75 -16.29
CA LEU A 30 -7.04 -5.90 -15.72
C LEU A 30 -6.14 -5.48 -14.56
N TRP A 31 -5.39 -4.38 -14.76
CA TRP A 31 -4.46 -3.84 -13.77
C TRP A 31 -5.23 -3.26 -12.58
N GLY A 32 -6.37 -2.61 -12.85
CA GLY A 32 -7.30 -2.17 -11.82
C GLY A 32 -7.80 -3.29 -10.91
N ARG A 33 -8.05 -4.50 -11.46
CA ARG A 33 -8.48 -5.66 -10.66
C ARG A 33 -7.36 -6.22 -9.79
N MET A 34 -6.15 -6.34 -10.30
CA MET A 34 -5.00 -6.76 -9.49
C MET A 34 -4.66 -5.78 -8.38
N VAL A 35 -4.65 -4.47 -8.68
CA VAL A 35 -4.32 -3.47 -7.67
C VAL A 35 -5.41 -3.37 -6.60
N ALA A 36 -6.65 -3.75 -6.93
CA ALA A 36 -7.73 -3.90 -5.96
C ALA A 36 -7.66 -5.22 -5.17
N ASP A 37 -6.78 -6.15 -5.53
CA ASP A 37 -6.59 -7.39 -4.79
C ASP A 37 -5.97 -7.11 -3.41
N ALA A 38 -6.61 -7.64 -2.38
CA ALA A 38 -6.20 -7.41 -0.99
C ALA A 38 -4.86 -8.10 -0.67
N GLY A 39 -4.55 -9.23 -1.31
CA GLY A 39 -3.30 -9.95 -1.16
C GLY A 39 -2.13 -9.13 -1.73
N PHE A 40 -2.30 -8.62 -2.94
CA PHE A 40 -1.33 -7.73 -3.59
C PHE A 40 -1.06 -6.48 -2.73
N LEU A 41 -2.10 -5.79 -2.28
CA LEU A 41 -1.96 -4.58 -1.45
C LEU A 41 -1.28 -4.85 -0.10
N CYS A 42 -1.48 -6.02 0.49
CA CYS A 42 -0.81 -6.42 1.73
C CYS A 42 0.69 -6.59 1.51
N ARG A 43 1.09 -7.26 0.42
CA ARG A 43 2.50 -7.42 0.01
C ARG A 43 3.14 -6.08 -0.31
N PHE A 44 2.46 -5.26 -1.12
CA PHE A 44 2.92 -3.93 -1.48
C PHE A 44 3.12 -3.04 -0.26
N ARG A 45 2.18 -2.98 0.69
CA ARG A 45 2.33 -2.20 1.94
C ARG A 45 3.38 -2.75 2.91
N GLY A 46 3.62 -4.05 2.89
CA GLY A 46 4.67 -4.68 3.69
C GLY A 46 6.06 -4.32 3.18
N LEU A 47 6.23 -4.27 1.86
CA LEU A 47 7.49 -3.92 1.20
C LEU A 47 7.70 -2.39 1.19
N HIS A 48 6.67 -1.64 0.79
CA HIS A 48 6.56 -0.19 0.87
C HIS A 48 5.91 0.19 2.19
N LYS A 49 6.69 0.13 3.27
CA LYS A 49 6.26 0.60 4.58
C LYS A 49 5.90 2.09 4.42
N PRO A 50 4.62 2.48 4.54
CA PRO A 50 4.28 3.89 4.51
C PRO A 50 4.96 4.49 5.73
N THR A 51 5.79 5.52 5.51
CA THR A 51 6.28 6.38 6.58
C THR A 51 5.06 7.07 7.16
N VAL A 52 4.36 6.38 8.07
CA VAL A 52 3.32 6.98 8.91
C VAL A 52 4.08 7.90 9.85
N ALA A 53 4.23 9.15 9.43
CA ALA A 53 4.68 10.23 10.25
C ALA A 53 3.55 10.59 11.22
N GLY A 54 3.59 10.03 12.42
CA GLY A 54 2.67 10.43 13.47
C GLY A 54 2.72 9.52 14.68
N ASP A 55 3.64 9.78 15.60
CA ASP A 55 3.48 9.35 16.99
C ASP A 55 2.31 10.15 17.58
N TYR A 56 1.19 9.47 17.83
CA TYR A 56 0.05 10.07 18.52
C TYR A 56 0.34 10.08 20.03
N TYR A 57 0.99 11.12 20.52
CA TYR A 57 1.11 11.35 21.97
C TYR A 57 -0.25 11.76 22.52
N ASN A 58 -1.02 10.79 23.03
CA ASN A 58 -2.16 11.08 23.89
C ASN A 58 -1.63 11.35 25.31
N SER A 59 -1.18 12.57 25.57
CA SER A 59 -0.88 13.00 26.93
C SER A 59 -2.19 13.29 27.67
N ILE A 60 -2.87 12.23 28.11
CA ILE A 60 -3.75 12.33 29.29
C ILE A 60 -2.80 12.36 30.48
N THR A 61 -2.07 13.46 30.62
CA THR A 61 -1.51 13.84 31.91
C THR A 61 -2.69 14.23 32.77
N GLY A 62 -3.24 13.23 33.45
CA GLY A 62 -4.12 13.44 34.59
C GLY A 62 -3.35 14.24 35.62
N GLU A 63 -3.44 15.55 35.52
CA GLU A 63 -3.06 16.47 36.59
C GLU A 63 -4.12 16.34 37.71
N THR A 64 -4.15 15.17 38.35
CA THR A 64 -4.75 15.05 39.68
C THR A 64 -3.79 15.69 40.66
N PHE A 65 -3.87 17.02 40.75
CA PHE A 65 -3.35 17.77 41.88
C PHE A 65 -3.98 17.21 43.15
N THR A 66 -3.15 16.64 44.02
CA THR A 66 -3.50 16.22 45.38
C THR A 66 -3.32 17.39 46.33
#